data_AF-A0A7J8PK79-F1
#
_entry.id   AF-A0A7J8PK79-F1
#
_cell.length_a   1.000
_cell.length_b   1.000
_cell.length_c   1.000
_cell.angle_alpha   90.00
_cell.angle_beta   90.00
_cell.angle_gamma   90.00
#
_symmetry.space_group_name_H-M   'P 1'
#
loop_
_entity.id
_entity.type
_entity.pdbx_description
1 polymer ?
#
loop_
_entity_poly.entity_id
_entity_poly.type
_entity_poly.pdbx_seq_one_letter_code
_entity_poly.pdbx_strand_id
1 'polypeptide(L)' 'MKEDDNNWPEPDRVGRQELEIVMGNEHISFTTSKIGSLVDVQSSKDPEGLRIFYYLVQFTSMGHDGSGGGKEEEEEA' A
#
# COMPACT_ATOMS: atom_id res chain seq x y z
N MET A 1 -7.80 -12.49 -9.42
CA MET A 1 -6.63 -11.60 -9.25
C MET A 1 -5.85 -11.54 -10.57
N LYS A 2 -5.50 -10.34 -11.09
CA LYS A 2 -4.79 -10.18 -12.37
C LYS A 2 -3.32 -9.75 -12.24
N GLU A 3 -2.97 -9.14 -11.10
CA GLU A 3 -1.63 -8.65 -10.82
C GLU A 3 -0.74 -9.78 -10.28
N ASP A 4 0.56 -9.65 -10.52
CA ASP A 4 1.59 -10.62 -10.16
C ASP A 4 2.91 -9.88 -9.87
N ASP A 5 3.65 -10.31 -8.85
CA ASP A 5 4.83 -9.62 -8.34
C ASP A 5 6.16 -10.12 -8.94
N ASN A 6 6.15 -11.02 -9.94
CA ASN A 6 7.39 -11.58 -10.52
C ASN A 6 8.31 -10.52 -11.13
N ASN A 7 7.77 -9.36 -11.52
CA ASN A 7 8.54 -8.24 -12.10
C ASN A 7 8.80 -7.12 -11.09
N TRP A 8 8.40 -7.28 -9.84
CA TRP A 8 8.57 -6.25 -8.81
C TRP A 8 9.99 -6.29 -8.22
N PRO A 9 10.50 -5.18 -7.66
CA PRO A 9 11.79 -5.17 -6.99
C PRO A 9 11.83 -6.16 -5.83
N GLU A 10 12.82 -7.05 -5.82
CA GLU A 10 13.01 -7.98 -4.70
C GLU A 10 13.41 -7.23 -3.41
N PRO A 11 13.02 -7.73 -2.23
CA PRO A 11 13.40 -7.13 -0.95
C PRO A 11 14.91 -6.99 -0.79
N ASP A 12 15.34 -5.85 -0.28
CA ASP A 12 16.76 -5.54 -0.07
C ASP A 12 17.02 -4.97 1.34
N ARG A 13 18.21 -4.36 1.53
CA ARG A 13 18.60 -3.74 2.80
C ARG A 13 17.74 -2.54 3.22
N VAL A 14 17.00 -1.92 2.31
CA VAL A 14 16.08 -0.79 2.59
C VAL A 14 14.84 -1.30 3.30
N GLY A 15 14.37 -2.50 2.93
CA GLY A 15 13.32 -3.21 3.62
C GLY A 15 12.48 -4.10 2.71
N ARG A 16 11.37 -4.57 3.27
CA ARG A 16 10.42 -5.50 2.66
C ARG A 16 9.00 -5.00 2.92
N GLN A 17 8.13 -5.15 1.93
CA GLN A 17 6.69 -4.99 2.07
C GLN A 17 5.99 -6.25 1.57
N GLU A 18 5.01 -6.70 2.34
CA GLU A 18 4.23 -7.90 2.07
C GLU A 18 2.74 -7.54 2.18
N LEU A 19 1.93 -8.03 1.24
CA LEU A 19 0.48 -7.87 1.25
C LEU A 19 -0.16 -9.22 0.93
N GLU A 20 -0.94 -9.72 1.88
CA GLU A 20 -1.72 -10.95 1.73
C GLU A 20 -3.21 -10.59 1.65
N ILE A 21 -3.91 -11.07 0.62
CA ILE A 21 -5.34 -10.82 0.42
C ILE A 21 -6.04 -12.18 0.29
N VAL A 22 -6.96 -12.43 1.23
CA VAL A 22 -7.81 -13.61 1.26
C VAL A 22 -9.26 -13.17 0.97
N MET A 23 -9.85 -13.66 -0.11
CA MET A 23 -11.23 -13.38 -0.50
C MET A 23 -11.97 -14.69 -0.80
N GLY A 24 -12.76 -15.16 0.17
CA GLY A 24 -13.43 -16.45 0.07
C GLY A 24 -12.43 -17.61 0.00
N ASN A 25 -12.37 -18.30 -1.13
CA ASN A 25 -11.42 -19.38 -1.40
C ASN A 25 -10.21 -18.94 -2.24
N GLU A 26 -10.18 -17.68 -2.70
CA GLU A 26 -9.02 -17.13 -3.40
C GLU A 26 -8.02 -16.53 -2.41
N HIS A 27 -6.74 -16.77 -2.67
CA HIS A 27 -5.63 -16.25 -1.88
C HIS A 27 -4.53 -15.75 -2.83
N ILE A 28 -4.09 -14.51 -2.61
CA ILE A 28 -2.89 -13.94 -3.22
C ILE A 28 -1.99 -13.33 -2.17
N SER A 29 -0.70 -13.47 -2.38
CA SER A 29 0.35 -12.88 -1.57
C SER A 29 1.32 -12.18 -2.49
N PHE A 30 1.68 -10.96 -2.15
CA PHE A 30 2.67 -10.16 -2.86
C PHE A 30 3.85 -9.85 -1.93
N THR A 31 5.06 -9.86 -2.49
CA THR A 31 6.30 -9.48 -1.81
C THR A 31 7.09 -8.52 -2.68
N THR A 32 7.52 -7.39 -2.13
CA THR A 32 8.37 -6.42 -2.84
C THR A 32 9.30 -5.69 -1.88
N SER A 33 10.29 -4.98 -2.43
CA SER A 33 11.10 -4.05 -1.66
C SER A 33 10.26 -2.89 -1.12
N LYS A 34 10.79 -2.20 -0.11
CA LYS A 34 10.11 -1.05 0.49
C LYS A 34 10.01 0.11 -0.52
N ILE A 35 8.79 0.48 -0.87
CA ILE A 35 8.47 1.58 -1.78
C ILE A 35 8.31 2.86 -0.95
N GLY A 36 9.16 3.86 -1.22
CA GLY A 36 9.11 5.14 -0.51
C GLY A 36 8.16 6.16 -1.14
N SER A 37 8.00 6.13 -2.46
CA SER A 37 7.28 7.14 -3.23
C SER A 37 6.72 6.63 -4.55
N LEU A 38 5.86 7.43 -5.20
CA LEU A 38 5.39 7.18 -6.57
C LEU A 38 6.49 7.33 -7.65
N VAL A 39 7.65 7.90 -7.32
CA VAL A 39 8.79 7.95 -8.24
C VAL A 39 9.44 6.57 -8.36
N ASP A 40 9.54 5.85 -7.24
CA ASP A 40 10.06 4.47 -7.21
C ASP A 40 9.18 3.53 -8.03
N VAL A 41 7.85 3.73 -7.98
CA VAL A 41 6.87 2.98 -8.78
C VAL A 41 7.07 3.20 -10.28
N GLN A 42 7.23 4.46 -10.72
CA GLN A 42 7.38 4.80 -12.14
C GLN A 42 8.65 4.22 -12.77
N SER A 43 9.69 3.99 -11.96
CA SER A 43 10.98 3.47 -12.42
C SER A 43 11.05 1.93 -12.41
N SER A 44 9.98 1.26 -11.99
CA SER A 44 9.90 -0.20 -11.91
C SER A 44 9.60 -0.85 -13.27
N LYS A 45 9.76 -2.18 -13.35
CA LYS A 45 9.40 -2.96 -14.55
C LYS A 45 7.89 -3.15 -14.72
N ASP A 46 7.12 -2.93 -13.66
CA ASP A 46 5.66 -3.03 -13.65
C ASP A 46 5.03 -1.85 -12.88
N PRO A 47 5.02 -0.65 -13.49
CA PRO A 47 4.54 0.56 -12.82
C PRO A 47 3.02 0.59 -12.60
N GLU A 48 2.25 -0.25 -13.30
CA GLU A 48 0.79 -0.32 -13.11
C GLU A 48 0.45 -1.18 -11.88
N GLY A 49 0.99 -2.40 -11.79
CA GLY A 49 0.76 -3.28 -10.64
C GLY A 49 1.30 -2.70 -9.34
N LEU A 50 2.52 -2.15 -9.34
CA LEU A 50 3.10 -1.53 -8.15
C LEU A 50 2.34 -0.27 -7.69
N ARG A 51 1.69 0.46 -8.61
CA ARG A 51 0.84 1.59 -8.24
C ARG A 51 -0.40 1.13 -7.49
N ILE A 52 -1.02 0.04 -7.94
CA ILE A 52 -2.16 -0.57 -7.25
C ILE A 52 -1.73 -1.03 -5.86
N PHE A 53 -0.62 -1.75 -5.74
CA PHE A 53 -0.05 -2.19 -4.46
C PHE A 53 0.21 -1.02 -3.52
N TYR A 54 0.87 0.04 -4.00
CA TYR A 54 1.18 1.25 -3.22
C TYR A 54 -0.09 1.86 -2.62
N TYR A 55 -1.16 2.01 -3.41
CA TYR A 55 -2.41 2.57 -2.89
C TYR A 55 -3.15 1.63 -1.94
N LEU A 56 -3.12 0.31 -2.16
CA LEU A 56 -3.74 -0.66 -1.25
C LEU A 56 -3.07 -0.64 0.13
N VAL A 57 -1.72 -0.61 0.16
CA VAL A 57 -0.96 -0.51 1.41
C VAL A 57 -1.19 0.83 2.11
N GLN A 58 -1.29 1.93 1.36
CA GLN A 58 -1.61 3.23 1.95
C GLN A 58 -3.03 3.29 2.51
N PHE A 59 -4.02 2.80 1.76
CA PHE A 59 -5.41 2.77 2.20
C PHE A 59 -5.58 1.96 3.48
N THR A 60 -4.96 0.78 3.55
CA THR A 60 -4.98 -0.06 4.76
C THR A 60 -4.26 0.59 5.95
N SER A 61 -3.19 1.36 5.71
CA SER A 61 -2.47 2.11 6.74
C SER A 61 -3.26 3.33 7.26
N MET A 62 -4.02 4.00 6.38
CA MET A 62 -4.83 5.17 6.75
C MET A 62 -6.05 4.83 7.63
N GLY A 63 -6.47 3.56 7.70
CA GLY A 63 -7.57 3.12 8.56
C GLY A 63 -7.23 3.00 10.05
N HIS A 64 -5.98 3.28 10.46
CA HIS A 64 -5.50 3.09 11.83
C HIS A 64 -5.04 4.36 12.54
N ASP A 65 -5.26 5.55 11.95
CA ASP A 65 -5.18 6.82 12.68
C ASP A 65 -6.61 7.37 12.87
N GLY A 66 -7.22 6.97 13.98
CA GLY A 66 -8.47 7.55 14.48
C GLY A 66 -8.26 8.93 15.11
N SER A 67 -7.37 9.77 14.59
CA SER A 67 -7.22 11.15 15.06
C SER A 67 -7.91 12.12 14.10
N GLY A 68 -9.22 11.89 13.92
CA GLY A 68 -10.16 12.90 13.46
C GLY A 68 -10.22 14.02 14.49
N GLY A 69 -9.29 14.96 14.43
CA GLY A 69 -9.34 16.23 15.15
C GLY A 69 -10.43 17.13 14.58
N GLY A 70 -11.70 16.79 14.82
CA GLY A 70 -12.79 17.73 14.74
C GLY A 70 -12.65 18.73 15.87
N LYS A 71 -12.27 19.97 15.56
CA LYS A 71 -12.51 21.08 16.49
C LYS A 71 -14.01 21.33 16.46
N GLU A 72 -14.72 20.89 17.49
CA GLU A 72 -16.02 21.45 17.83
C GLU A 72 -15.74 22.89 18.27
N GLU A 73 -16.06 23.84 17.39
CA GLU A 73 -16.11 25.26 17.73
C GLU A 73 -17.37 25.44 18.56
N GLU A 74 -17.18 25.56 19.89
CA GLU A 74 -18.24 25.91 20.83
C GLU A 74 -18.69 27.34 20.51
N GLU A 75 -19.84 27.45 19.84
CA GLU A 75 -20.54 28.72 19.64
C GLU A 75 -21.08 29.17 20.99
N GLU A 76 -20.35 30.06 21.68
CA GLU A 76 -20.85 30.76 22.87
C GLU A 76 -22.06 31.63 22.48
N ALA A 77 -23.20 31.35 23.12
CA ALA A 77 -24.44 32.13 23.09
C ALA A 77 -24.46 33.23 24.16
#